data_AF-A0A5B0PWF7-F1
#
_entry.id   AF-A0A5B0PWF7-F1
#
_cell.length_a   1.000
_cell.length_b   1.000
_cell.length_c   1.000
_cell.angle_alpha   90.00
_cell.angle_beta   90.00
_cell.angle_gamma   90.00
#
_symmetry.space_group_name_H-M   'P 1'
#
loop_
_entity.id
_entity.type
_entity.pdbx_description
1 polymer ?
#
loop_
_entity_poly.entity_id
_entity_poly.type
_entity_poly.pdbx_seq_one_letter_code
_entity_poly.pdbx_strand_id
1 'polypeptide(L)'
;MTNNLLTIQPQYNNDFRTSYPESREENVRRIRTFKMSGKKLTSGLQRQFRECYRESLKMISTKPLIHRKNWFKFISNQFRSQTMNESFLKRDYESIEYQLRRIKNQLELYSKPSVQQVHLPSSTSNNITYNFGWVAKGGREGLSRD
;
A
#
# COMPACT_ATOMS: atom_id res chain seq x y z
N MET A 1 -30.22 -51.20 -5.98
CA MET A 1 -30.06 -50.93 -7.43
C MET A 1 -31.08 -49.89 -7.83
N THR A 2 -30.60 -48.81 -8.44
CA THR A 2 -31.25 -47.95 -9.45
C THR A 2 -32.66 -47.39 -9.23
N ASN A 3 -32.67 -46.07 -8.99
CA ASN A 3 -33.37 -45.00 -9.73
C ASN A 3 -34.85 -45.20 -10.13
N ASN A 4 -35.69 -44.24 -9.71
CA ASN A 4 -36.63 -43.61 -10.63
C ASN A 4 -36.78 -42.11 -10.32
N LEU A 5 -36.47 -41.31 -11.35
CA LEU A 5 -36.76 -39.90 -11.49
C LEU A 5 -38.26 -39.69 -11.74
N LEU A 6 -38.81 -38.54 -11.28
CA LEU A 6 -39.74 -37.62 -11.96
C LEU A 6 -40.27 -36.64 -10.88
N THR A 7 -39.69 -35.44 -10.74
CA THR A 7 -40.06 -34.19 -11.43
C THR A 7 -41.53 -33.82 -11.26
N ILE A 8 -41.83 -32.76 -10.49
CA ILE A 8 -42.67 -31.61 -10.89
C ILE A 8 -42.19 -30.36 -10.10
N GLN A 9 -41.50 -29.43 -10.77
CA GLN A 9 -41.60 -27.97 -10.54
C GLN A 9 -42.83 -27.49 -11.36
N PRO A 10 -43.50 -26.33 -11.16
CA PRO A 10 -42.96 -25.03 -10.72
C PRO A 10 -43.97 -24.26 -9.81
N GLN A 11 -43.72 -23.08 -9.26
CA GLN A 11 -43.54 -21.76 -9.89
C GLN A 11 -43.26 -20.75 -8.78
N TYR A 12 -42.42 -19.74 -9.02
CA TYR A 12 -42.72 -18.35 -8.69
C TYR A 12 -41.68 -17.43 -9.38
N ASN A 13 -42.21 -16.53 -10.22
CA ASN A 13 -41.50 -15.51 -11.01
C ASN A 13 -40.77 -14.50 -10.09
N ASN A 14 -39.47 -14.27 -10.33
CA ASN A 14 -38.90 -13.15 -11.11
C ASN A 14 -39.15 -11.77 -10.50
N ASP A 15 -38.16 -11.28 -9.75
CA ASP A 15 -37.59 -9.95 -9.96
C ASP A 15 -36.14 -9.93 -9.43
N PHE A 16 -35.21 -9.93 -10.39
CA PHE A 16 -33.78 -9.61 -10.27
C PHE A 16 -32.91 -10.38 -9.26
N ARG A 17 -33.07 -11.71 -9.25
CA ARG A 17 -32.00 -12.64 -8.90
C ARG A 17 -31.76 -13.62 -10.05
N THR A 18 -31.02 -13.20 -11.06
CA THR A 18 -30.42 -14.12 -12.05
C THR A 18 -28.91 -14.07 -11.83
N SER A 19 -28.33 -15.00 -11.06
CA SER A 19 -28.06 -16.40 -11.45
C SER A 19 -27.31 -16.46 -12.77
N TYR A 20 -25.98 -16.50 -12.69
CA TYR A 20 -25.14 -16.94 -13.80
C TYR A 20 -24.64 -18.36 -13.49
N PRO A 21 -25.02 -19.37 -14.29
CA PRO A 21 -24.14 -20.47 -14.59
C PRO A 21 -23.76 -20.38 -16.06
N GLU A 22 -22.90 -19.42 -16.39
CA GLU A 22 -22.32 -19.36 -17.74
C GLU A 22 -21.02 -20.17 -17.73
N SER A 23 -20.89 -21.06 -18.71
CA SER A 23 -19.96 -22.19 -18.83
C SER A 23 -18.55 -21.98 -18.27
N ARG A 24 -17.88 -23.07 -17.87
CA ARG A 24 -16.45 -23.04 -17.51
C ARG A 24 -15.61 -22.40 -18.64
N GLU A 25 -15.96 -22.62 -19.90
CA GLU A 25 -15.33 -21.92 -21.03
C GLU A 25 -15.58 -20.40 -21.02
N GLU A 26 -16.79 -19.91 -20.72
CA GLU A 26 -17.11 -18.48 -20.58
C GLU A 26 -16.37 -17.85 -19.41
N ASN A 27 -16.32 -18.52 -18.25
CA ASN A 27 -15.60 -18.06 -17.08
C ASN A 27 -14.08 -18.07 -17.31
N VAL A 28 -13.54 -19.05 -18.02
CA VAL A 28 -12.12 -19.09 -18.42
C VAL A 28 -11.81 -18.07 -19.52
N ARG A 29 -12.76 -17.78 -20.43
CA ARG A 29 -12.67 -16.67 -21.38
C ARG A 29 -12.71 -15.33 -20.66
N ARG A 30 -13.59 -15.16 -19.66
CA ARG A 30 -13.65 -14.00 -18.77
C ARG A 30 -12.39 -13.86 -17.93
N ILE A 31 -11.83 -14.92 -17.36
CA ILE A 31 -10.55 -14.86 -16.62
C ILE A 31 -9.40 -14.50 -17.57
N ARG A 32 -9.44 -14.95 -18.83
CA ARG A 32 -8.46 -14.54 -19.86
C ARG A 32 -8.67 -13.10 -20.37
N THR A 33 -9.90 -12.58 -20.40
CA THR A 33 -10.22 -11.19 -20.82
C THR A 33 -10.19 -10.19 -19.66
N PHE A 34 -10.41 -10.62 -18.42
CA PHE A 34 -9.91 -10.00 -17.19
C PHE A 34 -8.41 -10.29 -17.06
N LYS A 35 -7.68 -9.93 -18.11
CA LYS A 35 -6.32 -9.44 -17.97
C LYS A 35 -6.42 -8.25 -17.02
N MET A 36 -6.30 -8.54 -15.72
CA MET A 36 -5.99 -7.58 -14.68
C MET A 36 -4.91 -6.67 -15.26
N SER A 37 -5.34 -5.47 -15.65
CA SER A 37 -4.56 -4.34 -16.15
C SER A 37 -3.06 -4.66 -16.13
N GLY A 38 -2.57 -5.20 -17.26
CA GLY A 38 -1.20 -5.69 -17.37
C GLY A 38 -0.27 -4.65 -16.79
N LYS A 39 0.48 -5.00 -15.73
CA LYS A 39 1.29 -4.09 -14.89
C LYS A 39 0.86 -2.64 -15.10
N LYS A 40 -0.18 -2.13 -14.41
CA LYS A 40 -0.53 -0.69 -14.42
C LYS A 40 0.79 0.05 -14.61
N LEU A 41 1.03 0.66 -15.77
CA LEU A 41 2.32 1.30 -16.04
C LEU A 41 2.41 2.37 -14.99
N THR A 42 3.08 2.06 -13.88
CA THR A 42 3.24 3.04 -12.82
C THR A 42 4.11 4.06 -13.49
N SER A 43 3.60 5.29 -13.62
CA SER A 43 4.36 6.36 -14.24
C SER A 43 5.77 6.35 -13.66
N GLY A 44 6.79 6.64 -14.46
CA GLY A 44 8.19 6.56 -14.00
C GLY A 44 8.37 7.25 -12.64
N LEU A 45 7.64 8.33 -12.42
CA LEU A 45 7.58 9.07 -11.17
C LEU A 45 6.95 8.31 -9.99
N GLN A 46 5.84 7.59 -10.17
CA GLN A 46 5.28 6.72 -9.13
C GLN A 46 6.26 5.60 -8.74
N ARG A 47 7.01 5.07 -9.72
CA ARG A 47 8.05 4.07 -9.43
C ARG A 47 9.17 4.68 -8.58
N GLN A 48 9.69 5.84 -8.99
CA GLN A 48 10.72 6.55 -8.24
C GLN A 48 10.26 6.91 -6.83
N PHE A 49 9.00 7.30 -6.66
CA PHE A 49 8.42 7.61 -5.35
C PHE A 49 8.43 6.40 -4.42
N ARG A 50 8.01 5.23 -4.91
CA ARG A 50 8.06 3.98 -4.14
C ARG A 50 9.49 3.53 -3.84
N GLU A 51 10.41 3.70 -4.77
CA GLU A 51 11.84 3.41 -4.56
C GLU A 51 12.40 4.32 -3.45
N CYS A 52 12.14 5.63 -3.52
CA CYS A 52 12.51 6.59 -2.47
C CYS A 52 11.95 6.19 -1.10
N TYR A 53 10.69 5.76 -1.04
CA TYR A 53 10.09 5.26 0.21
C TYR A 53 10.83 4.02 0.74
N ARG A 54 11.15 3.06 -0.12
CA ARG A 54 11.89 1.84 0.28
C ARG A 54 13.29 2.16 0.78
N GLU A 55 14.02 3.05 0.10
CA GLU A 55 15.33 3.52 0.56
C GLU A 55 15.23 4.23 1.92
N SER A 56 14.19 5.02 2.13
CA SER A 56 13.91 5.62 3.44
C SER A 56 13.71 4.56 4.52
N LEU A 57 12.98 3.48 4.23
CA LEU A 57 12.81 2.37 5.17
C LEU A 57 14.13 1.62 5.45
N LYS A 58 14.97 1.40 4.44
CA LYS A 58 16.31 0.81 4.64
C LYS A 58 17.16 1.69 5.55
N MET A 59 17.15 3.01 5.36
CA MET A 59 17.83 3.93 6.25
C MET A 59 17.31 3.82 7.70
N ILE A 60 16.00 3.64 7.92
CA ILE A 60 15.48 3.43 9.28
C ILE A 60 16.06 2.15 9.91
N SER A 61 16.26 1.10 9.11
CA SER A 61 16.83 -0.16 9.59
C SER A 61 18.28 -0.02 10.08
N THR A 62 19.02 1.02 9.64
CA THR A 62 20.38 1.29 10.14
C THR A 62 20.40 2.12 11.43
N LYS A 63 19.27 2.72 11.83
CA LYS A 63 19.18 3.53 13.05
C LYS A 63 19.06 2.66 14.32
N PRO A 64 19.40 3.19 15.51
CA PRO A 64 19.19 2.48 16.77
C PRO A 64 17.72 2.13 17.00
N LEU A 65 17.45 0.92 17.51
CA LEU A 65 16.09 0.37 17.64
C LEU A 65 15.14 1.29 18.41
N ILE A 66 15.63 1.92 19.48
CA ILE A 66 14.87 2.86 20.32
C ILE A 66 14.30 4.05 19.53
N HIS A 67 14.99 4.50 18.48
CA HIS A 67 14.57 5.65 17.68
C HIS A 67 13.83 5.27 16.39
N ARG A 68 13.85 4.00 15.97
CA ARG A 68 13.25 3.57 14.69
C ARG A 68 11.75 3.86 14.60
N LYS A 69 11.02 3.75 15.71
CA LYS A 69 9.58 4.08 15.74
C LYS A 69 9.33 5.54 15.38
N ASN A 70 10.12 6.46 15.93
CA ASN A 70 10.00 7.89 15.63
C ASN A 70 10.36 8.17 14.17
N TRP A 71 11.46 7.58 13.68
CA TRP A 71 11.82 7.70 12.27
C TRP A 71 10.74 7.16 11.33
N PHE A 72 10.13 6.02 11.65
CA PHE A 72 9.06 5.46 10.85
C PHE A 72 7.84 6.38 10.78
N LYS A 73 7.42 6.95 11.91
CA LYS A 73 6.31 7.94 11.93
C LYS A 73 6.67 9.17 11.12
N PHE A 74 7.86 9.73 11.33
CA PHE A 74 8.34 10.92 10.63
C PHE A 74 8.31 10.72 9.11
N ILE A 75 8.95 9.66 8.61
CA ILE A 75 8.96 9.33 7.18
C ILE A 75 7.55 9.03 6.68
N SER A 76 6.76 8.23 7.41
CA SER A 76 5.38 7.91 7.03
C SER A 76 4.53 9.16 6.82
N ASN A 77 4.72 10.20 7.65
CA ASN A 77 3.96 11.45 7.54
C ASN A 77 4.37 12.30 6.33
N GLN A 78 5.65 12.29 5.97
CA GLN A 78 6.09 12.97 4.74
C GLN A 78 5.43 12.34 3.51
N PHE A 79 5.43 11.01 3.42
CA PHE A 79 4.92 10.27 2.27
C PHE A 79 3.39 10.17 2.21
N ARG A 80 2.70 10.23 3.36
CA ARG A 80 1.22 10.21 3.46
C ARG A 80 0.60 11.58 3.66
N SER A 81 1.37 12.65 3.49
CA SER A 81 0.86 14.02 3.64
C SER A 81 -0.32 14.27 2.68
N GLN A 82 -1.29 15.04 3.14
CA GLN A 82 -2.48 15.39 2.36
C GLN A 82 -2.09 16.01 1.01
N THR A 83 -1.12 16.93 1.02
CA THR A 83 -0.56 17.56 -0.18
C THR A 83 -0.06 16.54 -1.20
N MET A 84 0.66 15.50 -0.75
CA MET A 84 1.17 14.46 -1.66
C MET A 84 0.04 13.66 -2.30
N ASN A 85 -0.97 13.28 -1.51
CA ASN A 85 -2.13 12.55 -2.03
C ASN A 85 -2.87 13.38 -3.09
N GLU A 86 -3.06 14.68 -2.84
CA GLU A 86 -3.67 15.58 -3.79
C GLU A 86 -2.87 15.73 -5.08
N SER A 87 -1.54 15.84 -5.02
CA SER A 87 -0.71 15.94 -6.23
C SER A 87 -0.84 14.69 -7.11
N PHE A 88 -0.91 13.49 -6.52
CA PHE A 88 -1.16 12.26 -7.29
C PHE A 88 -2.56 12.19 -7.89
N LEU A 89 -3.59 12.64 -7.15
CA LEU A 89 -4.97 12.69 -7.66
C LEU A 89 -5.11 13.68 -8.82
N LYS A 90 -4.51 14.85 -8.70
CA LYS A 90 -4.51 15.92 -9.71
C LYS A 90 -3.55 15.66 -10.88
N ARG A 91 -2.70 14.62 -10.78
CA ARG A 91 -1.60 14.34 -11.72
C ARG A 91 -0.66 15.53 -11.90
N ASP A 92 -0.45 16.28 -10.82
CA ASP A 92 0.49 17.39 -10.76
C ASP A 92 1.92 16.84 -10.62
N TYR A 93 2.53 16.53 -11.76
CA TYR A 93 3.84 15.90 -11.82
C TYR A 93 4.95 16.82 -11.30
N GLU A 94 4.85 18.13 -11.49
CA GLU A 94 5.83 19.10 -11.00
C GLU A 94 5.88 19.11 -9.47
N SER A 95 4.71 19.14 -8.82
CA SER A 95 4.65 19.04 -7.36
C SER A 95 5.20 17.71 -6.86
N ILE A 96 4.88 16.59 -7.50
CA ILE A 96 5.40 15.27 -7.09
C ILE A 96 6.93 15.22 -7.23
N GLU A 97 7.48 15.75 -8.33
CA GLU A 97 8.93 15.83 -8.55
C GLU A 97 9.63 16.71 -7.51
N TYR A 98 9.07 17.88 -7.23
CA TYR A 98 9.59 18.78 -6.20
C TYR A 98 9.66 18.09 -4.84
N GLN A 99 8.56 17.44 -4.43
CA GLN A 99 8.52 16.73 -3.16
C GLN A 99 9.51 15.55 -3.13
N LEU A 100 9.62 14.81 -4.23
CA LEU A 100 10.55 13.69 -4.35
C LEU A 100 12.01 14.16 -4.25
N ARG A 101 12.37 15.28 -4.88
CA ARG A 101 13.68 15.91 -4.75
C ARG A 101 13.95 16.36 -3.32
N ARG A 102 12.99 17.04 -2.69
CA ARG A 102 13.08 17.48 -1.29
C ARG A 102 13.36 16.31 -0.35
N ILE A 103 12.59 15.23 -0.47
CA ILE A 103 12.74 14.04 0.37
C ILE A 103 14.08 13.35 0.13
N LYS A 104 14.53 13.24 -1.12
CA LYS A 104 15.86 12.67 -1.44
C LYS A 104 17.00 13.46 -0.77
N ASN A 105 16.98 14.78 -0.89
CA ASN A 105 17.98 15.65 -0.25
C ASN A 105 17.95 15.48 1.29
N GLN A 106 16.77 15.36 1.88
CA GLN A 106 16.63 15.07 3.31
C GLN A 106 17.19 13.69 3.66
N LEU A 107 16.94 12.67 2.84
CA LEU A 107 17.42 11.31 3.07
C LEU A 107 18.95 11.24 3.06
N GLU A 108 19.62 11.98 2.19
CA GLU A 108 21.09 12.08 2.18
C GLU A 108 21.64 12.61 3.51
N LEU A 109 20.99 13.64 4.07
CA LEU A 109 21.36 14.20 5.38
C LEU A 109 21.06 13.22 6.52
N TYR A 110 19.89 12.59 6.51
CA TYR A 110 19.45 11.68 7.56
C TYR A 110 20.15 10.32 7.50
N SER A 111 20.70 9.92 6.36
CA SER A 111 21.49 8.70 6.23
C SER A 111 22.80 8.77 7.01
N LYS A 112 23.32 9.97 7.28
CA LYS A 112 24.55 10.16 8.06
C LYS A 112 24.45 9.47 9.44
N PRO A 113 25.52 8.80 9.90
CA PRO A 113 25.52 8.08 11.18
C PRO A 113 25.39 9.01 12.39
N SER A 114 25.78 10.29 12.24
CA SER A 114 25.62 11.31 13.28
C SER A 114 24.16 11.62 13.59
N VAL A 115 23.24 11.39 12.66
CA VAL A 115 21.80 11.66 12.84
C VAL A 115 21.12 10.37 13.32
N GLN A 116 20.92 10.25 14.63
CA GLN A 116 20.39 9.04 15.25
C GLN A 116 18.91 9.13 15.60
N GLN A 117 18.42 10.32 15.94
CA GLN A 117 17.05 10.53 16.42
C GLN A 117 16.34 11.65 15.65
N VAL A 118 15.02 11.57 15.64
CA VAL A 118 14.13 12.61 15.13
C VAL A 118 13.03 12.85 16.16
N HIS A 119 12.71 14.12 16.39
CA HIS A 119 11.61 14.53 17.24
C HIS A 119 10.39 14.78 16.35
N LEU A 120 9.26 14.15 16.69
CA LEU A 120 7.99 14.51 16.08
C LEU A 120 7.42 15.72 16.81
N PRO A 121 6.82 16.69 16.10
CA PRO A 121 6.11 17.77 16.74
C PRO A 121 4.93 17.21 17.53
N SER A 122 4.68 17.78 18.71
CA SER A 122 3.61 17.36 19.63
C SER A 122 2.23 17.33 18.98
N SER A 123 1.98 18.16 17.96
CA SER A 123 0.72 18.22 17.21
C SER A 123 0.44 16.98 16.36
N THR A 124 1.42 16.10 16.11
CA THR A 124 1.27 14.92 15.25
C THR A 124 0.80 13.67 16.00
N SER A 125 0.69 13.73 17.33
CA SER A 125 0.39 12.56 18.17
C SER A 125 -1.07 12.08 18.12
N ASN A 126 -1.98 12.83 17.50
CA ASN A 126 -3.40 12.63 17.73
C ASN A 126 -4.06 11.94 16.52
N ASN A 127 -4.43 10.66 16.70
CA ASN A 127 -5.31 9.84 15.83
C ASN A 127 -4.75 9.10 14.60
N ILE A 128 -3.43 8.96 14.40
CA ILE A 128 -2.91 8.03 13.38
C ILE A 128 -2.34 6.78 14.05
N THR A 129 -3.07 5.67 13.96
CA THR A 129 -2.56 4.34 14.32
C THR A 129 -1.58 3.89 13.23
N TYR A 130 -0.28 4.01 13.51
CA TYR A 130 0.74 3.46 12.62
C TYR A 130 0.83 1.96 12.85
N ASN A 131 0.51 1.17 11.82
CA ASN A 131 0.95 -0.21 11.78
C ASN A 131 2.47 -0.23 11.57
N PHE A 132 3.22 -0.31 12.68
CA PHE A 132 4.66 -0.39 12.65
C PHE A 132 5.07 -1.71 11.98
N GLY A 133 5.61 -1.59 10.77
CA GLY A 133 6.16 -2.74 10.05
C GLY A 133 7.42 -3.29 10.70
N TRP A 134 7.92 -4.40 10.15
CA TRP A 134 9.12 -5.10 10.63
C TRP A 134 10.33 -4.18 10.84
N VAL A 135 10.51 -3.16 9.99
CA VAL A 135 11.62 -2.20 10.09
C VAL A 135 11.62 -1.44 11.43
N ALA A 136 10.45 -0.95 11.85
CA ALA A 136 10.30 -0.14 13.06
C ALA A 136 10.35 -0.98 14.34
N LYS A 137 9.96 -2.26 14.25
CA LYS A 137 9.95 -3.20 15.38
C LYS A 137 11.28 -3.94 15.58
N GLY A 138 12.23 -3.84 14.66
CA GLY A 138 13.54 -4.49 14.79
C GLY A 138 13.68 -5.82 14.05
N GLY A 139 12.91 -6.05 12.99
CA GLY A 139 12.96 -7.26 12.17
C GLY A 139 11.82 -8.24 12.48
N ARG A 140 11.99 -9.50 12.07
CA ARG A 140 11.02 -10.59 12.33
C ARG A 140 10.82 -10.83 13.83
N GLU A 141 11.91 -10.78 14.59
CA GLU A 141 11.95 -10.89 16.07
C GLU A 141 10.98 -9.92 16.77
N GLY A 142 10.90 -8.67 16.30
CA GLY A 142 10.05 -7.66 16.90
C GLY A 142 8.59 -7.71 16.44
N LEU A 143 8.29 -8.39 15.33
CA LEU A 143 6.93 -8.52 14.82
C LEU A 143 6.10 -9.54 15.62
N SER A 144 6.77 -10.55 16.19
CA SER A 144 6.15 -11.63 16.96
C SER A 144 5.85 -11.28 18.43
N ARG A 145 6.22 -10.09 18.90
CA ARG A 145 6.11 -9.66 20.31
C ARG A 145 4.86 -8.80 20.60
N ASP A 146 3.95 -8.67 19.65
CA ASP A 146 2.69 -7.91 19.77
C ASP A 146 1.47 -8.84 19.70
#